data_AF-A0AA90H371-F1
#
_entry.id   AF-A0AA90H371-F1
#
_cell.length_a   1.000
_cell.length_b   1.000
_cell.length_c   1.000
_cell.angle_alpha   90.00
_cell.angle_beta   90.00
_cell.angle_gamma   90.00
#
_symmetry.space_group_name_H-M   'P 1'
#
loop_
_entity.id
_entity.type
_entity.pdbx_description
1 polymer ?
#
loop_
_entity_poly.entity_id
_entity_poly.type
_entity_poly.pdbx_seq_one_letter_code
_entity_poly.pdbx_strand_id
1 'polypeptide(L)'
;MTTAECPVAVTSSAETAAASSCPAGRESSRFIPYITPLKGEGPVTPKVVLRPDGLGVMFPDETADDRDRRGALWLRTGAPSPGRVIPMFKKVHPRRAGEVMLDMRCQGCNGTPDRTRDGTLFFTKPETRRRNLNWPDVVYTCHPPVCLPCAQQAMLACPFVLNAPALRVRQARPWGIDGFYFRPDADGTCRLDEEVDRCAYEDLKLLPWMVAIQPIARLSRCTVVDIRAELAAAGLEVPASEDGTPPGRGSRQTPVRGER
;
A
#
# COMPACT_ATOMS: atom_id res chain seq x y z
N MET A 1 -13.37 -39.54 -4.76
CA MET A 1 -12.09 -39.07 -4.23
C MET A 1 -12.39 -37.84 -3.39
N THR A 2 -12.44 -38.06 -2.08
CA THR A 2 -13.00 -37.13 -1.09
C THR A 2 -11.94 -36.09 -0.76
N THR A 3 -12.19 -34.82 -1.07
CA THR A 3 -11.36 -33.68 -0.66
C THR A 3 -11.44 -33.56 0.85
N ALA A 4 -10.37 -33.90 1.56
CA ALA A 4 -10.29 -33.79 3.00
C ALA A 4 -10.41 -32.32 3.43
N GLU A 5 -11.32 -32.05 4.36
CA GLU A 5 -11.66 -30.73 4.82
C GLU A 5 -10.81 -30.35 6.04
N CYS A 6 -10.07 -29.23 5.96
CA CYS A 6 -9.49 -28.61 7.14
C CYS A 6 -10.46 -27.56 7.73
N PRO A 7 -10.90 -27.71 8.98
CA PRO A 7 -11.55 -26.66 9.73
C PRO A 7 -10.48 -25.86 10.49
N VAL A 8 -9.75 -24.98 9.81
CA VAL A 8 -8.96 -23.97 10.51
C VAL A 8 -9.80 -22.71 10.59
N ALA A 9 -10.60 -22.62 11.65
CA ALA A 9 -11.08 -21.32 12.11
C ALA A 9 -9.84 -20.54 12.53
N VAL A 10 -9.50 -19.50 11.76
CA VAL A 10 -8.48 -18.52 12.15
C VAL A 10 -9.02 -17.80 13.38
N THR A 11 -8.76 -18.34 14.56
CA THR A 11 -8.99 -17.64 15.82
C THR A 11 -7.99 -16.51 15.89
N SER A 12 -8.44 -15.34 15.43
CA SER A 12 -8.12 -14.01 15.94
C SER A 12 -6.96 -13.97 16.95
N SER A 13 -5.75 -13.83 16.44
CA SER A 13 -4.64 -13.17 17.16
C SER A 13 -3.84 -12.23 16.25
N ALA A 14 -4.36 -11.92 15.05
CA ALA A 14 -3.83 -10.87 14.17
C ALA A 14 -4.31 -9.46 14.61
N GLU A 15 -4.45 -9.26 15.91
CA GLU A 15 -4.66 -7.97 16.55
C GLU A 15 -3.34 -7.58 17.20
N THR A 16 -2.34 -7.20 16.41
CA THR A 16 -1.29 -6.18 16.72
C THR A 16 -0.36 -6.05 15.51
N ALA A 17 -0.72 -5.20 14.55
CA ALA A 17 0.25 -4.44 13.78
C ALA A 17 0.02 -2.96 14.15
N ALA A 18 0.93 -2.44 14.98
CA ALA A 18 0.88 -1.17 15.70
C ALA A 18 0.03 -0.07 15.04
N ALA A 19 -1.20 0.08 15.53
CA ALA A 19 -1.98 1.29 15.39
C ALA A 19 -1.45 2.32 16.39
N SER A 20 -0.53 3.19 15.96
CA SER A 20 -0.21 4.39 16.74
C SER A 20 -1.40 5.36 16.66
N SER A 21 -1.97 5.70 17.81
CA SER A 21 -3.27 6.38 17.96
C SER A 21 -3.27 7.81 17.42
N CYS A 22 -4.08 8.09 16.38
CA CYS A 22 -4.58 9.44 16.07
C CYS A 22 -6.05 9.58 16.50
N PRO A 23 -6.44 10.74 17.09
CA PRO A 23 -7.83 11.05 17.39
C PRO A 23 -8.63 11.29 16.10
N ALA A 24 -9.94 11.00 16.16
CA ALA A 24 -10.87 11.13 15.05
C ALA A 24 -10.97 12.60 14.58
N GLY A 25 -10.34 12.90 13.45
CA GLY A 25 -10.40 14.21 12.79
C GLY A 25 -11.80 14.53 12.24
N ARG A 26 -12.15 15.82 12.30
CA ARG A 26 -13.44 16.43 11.94
C ARG A 26 -13.99 15.99 10.58
N GLU A 27 -15.31 15.80 10.56
CA GLU A 27 -16.12 15.61 9.36
C GLU A 27 -16.23 16.92 8.55
N SER A 28 -15.33 17.15 7.59
CA SER A 28 -15.56 18.14 6.54
C SER A 28 -15.07 17.63 5.20
N SER A 29 -15.99 17.52 4.24
CA SER A 29 -15.74 17.16 2.82
C SER A 29 -14.95 15.85 2.66
N ARG A 30 -15.64 14.71 2.86
CA ARG A 30 -15.05 13.37 2.97
C ARG A 30 -14.47 12.87 1.64
N PHE A 31 -13.31 13.38 1.23
CA PHE A 31 -12.45 12.67 0.31
C PHE A 31 -12.18 11.27 0.87
N ILE A 32 -12.68 10.24 0.17
CA ILE A 32 -12.42 8.84 0.51
C ILE A 32 -11.46 8.32 -0.56
N PRO A 33 -10.20 8.04 -0.22
CA PRO A 33 -9.27 7.44 -1.16
C PRO A 33 -9.85 6.15 -1.77
N TYR A 34 -9.63 5.94 -3.06
CA TYR A 34 -10.08 4.75 -3.77
C TYR A 34 -9.59 3.46 -3.12
N ILE A 35 -8.43 3.44 -2.46
CA ILE A 35 -7.95 2.25 -1.76
C ILE A 35 -8.55 2.05 -0.36
N THR A 36 -9.42 2.94 0.12
CA THR A 36 -10.04 2.84 1.46
C THR A 36 -11.22 1.87 1.42
N PRO A 37 -11.21 0.79 2.23
CA PRO A 37 -12.33 -0.13 2.34
C PRO A 37 -13.52 0.55 3.01
N LEU A 38 -14.72 0.17 2.58
CA LEU A 38 -15.97 0.56 3.21
C LEU A 38 -16.35 -0.48 4.27
N LYS A 39 -17.20 -0.09 5.23
CA LYS A 39 -17.79 -1.03 6.18
C LYS A 39 -18.46 -2.18 5.41
N GLY A 40 -18.13 -3.42 5.76
CA GLY A 40 -18.57 -4.63 5.04
C GLY A 40 -17.48 -5.22 4.14
N GLU A 41 -16.56 -4.40 3.63
CA GLU A 41 -15.43 -4.83 2.79
C GLU A 41 -14.21 -5.25 3.63
N GLY A 42 -14.45 -5.82 4.80
CA GLY A 42 -13.39 -6.43 5.59
C GLY A 42 -12.82 -7.66 4.90
N PRO A 43 -11.65 -8.15 5.35
CA PRO A 43 -11.16 -9.47 4.97
C PRO A 43 -12.25 -10.51 5.14
N VAL A 44 -12.54 -11.24 4.06
CA VAL A 44 -13.18 -12.54 4.18
C VAL A 44 -12.04 -13.51 4.48
N THR A 45 -12.27 -14.47 5.37
CA THR A 45 -11.32 -15.55 5.63
C THR A 45 -11.72 -16.74 4.76
N PRO A 46 -11.41 -16.74 3.44
CA PRO A 46 -11.68 -17.91 2.63
C PRO A 46 -10.84 -19.07 3.16
N LYS A 47 -11.42 -20.27 3.09
CA LYS A 47 -10.64 -21.49 3.26
C LYS A 47 -9.52 -21.47 2.22
N VAL A 48 -8.29 -21.62 2.65
CA VAL A 48 -7.12 -21.79 1.77
C VAL A 48 -6.78 -23.27 1.76
N VAL A 49 -6.57 -23.82 0.58
CA VAL A 49 -6.24 -25.24 0.40
C VAL A 49 -5.01 -25.38 -0.48
N LEU A 50 -4.34 -26.53 -0.39
CA LEU A 50 -3.32 -26.89 -1.36
C LEU A 50 -3.93 -26.99 -2.76
N ARG A 51 -3.17 -26.51 -3.75
CA ARG A 51 -3.48 -26.77 -5.15
C ARG A 51 -3.38 -28.26 -5.46
N PRO A 52 -4.15 -28.77 -6.44
CA PRO A 52 -4.08 -30.18 -6.85
C PRO A 52 -2.70 -30.64 -7.33
N ASP A 53 -1.85 -29.73 -7.82
CA ASP A 53 -0.47 -30.01 -8.23
C ASP A 53 0.52 -30.05 -7.04
N GLY A 54 0.09 -29.66 -5.84
CA GLY A 54 0.93 -29.55 -4.65
C GLY A 54 1.94 -28.41 -4.69
N LEU A 55 1.84 -27.50 -5.67
CA LEU A 55 2.82 -26.44 -5.93
C LEU A 55 2.33 -25.05 -5.54
N GLY A 56 1.50 -24.97 -4.50
CA GLY A 56 1.01 -23.71 -3.95
C GLY A 56 -0.36 -23.84 -3.30
N VAL A 57 -0.97 -22.68 -3.05
CA VAL A 57 -2.30 -22.57 -2.45
C VAL A 57 -3.31 -21.93 -3.38
N MET A 58 -4.59 -22.23 -3.12
CA MET A 58 -5.75 -21.69 -3.81
C MET A 58 -6.94 -21.54 -2.87
N PHE A 59 -7.95 -20.79 -3.31
CA PHE A 59 -9.29 -20.91 -2.74
C PHE A 59 -10.01 -22.12 -3.38
N PRO A 60 -10.82 -22.90 -2.63
CA PRO A 60 -11.57 -24.02 -3.19
C PRO A 60 -12.45 -23.63 -4.39
N ASP A 61 -12.99 -22.41 -4.34
CA ASP A 61 -13.80 -21.77 -5.36
C ASP A 61 -13.01 -20.64 -6.07
N GLU A 62 -11.69 -20.81 -6.24
CA GLU A 62 -10.84 -19.83 -6.93
C GLU A 62 -11.38 -19.54 -8.34
N THR A 63 -11.48 -18.25 -8.66
CA THR A 63 -11.82 -17.71 -9.96
C THR A 63 -10.61 -16.99 -10.53
N ALA A 64 -10.62 -16.72 -11.85
CA ALA A 64 -9.55 -15.93 -12.50
C ALA A 64 -9.36 -14.55 -11.86
N ASP A 65 -10.42 -14.03 -11.22
CA ASP A 65 -10.47 -12.73 -10.56
C ASP A 65 -9.72 -12.66 -9.22
N ASP A 66 -9.45 -13.82 -8.60
CA ASP A 66 -8.73 -13.92 -7.33
C ASP A 66 -7.22 -13.73 -7.50
N ARG A 67 -6.71 -13.92 -8.73
CA ARG A 67 -5.31 -13.69 -9.05
C ARG A 67 -5.12 -12.40 -9.83
N ASP A 68 -4.01 -11.72 -9.58
CA ASP A 68 -3.61 -10.63 -10.46
C ASP A 68 -2.95 -11.13 -11.74
N ARG A 69 -2.70 -10.20 -12.67
CA ARG A 69 -2.00 -10.47 -13.94
C ARG A 69 -0.56 -10.97 -13.80
N ARG A 70 0.00 -11.02 -12.59
CA ARG A 70 1.32 -11.56 -12.26
C ARG A 70 1.23 -12.88 -11.47
N GLY A 71 0.03 -13.43 -11.29
CA GLY A 71 -0.22 -14.74 -10.69
C GLY A 71 -0.36 -14.75 -9.17
N ALA A 72 -0.26 -13.60 -8.49
CA ALA A 72 -0.43 -13.54 -7.04
C ALA A 72 -1.90 -13.73 -6.66
N LEU A 73 -2.18 -14.60 -5.69
CA LEU A 73 -3.51 -14.78 -5.12
C LEU A 73 -3.80 -13.66 -4.10
N TRP A 74 -4.90 -12.93 -4.26
CA TRP A 74 -5.23 -11.78 -3.40
C TRP A 74 -6.27 -12.13 -2.34
N LEU A 75 -6.09 -11.57 -1.14
CA LEU A 75 -7.05 -11.70 -0.05
C LEU A 75 -8.43 -11.17 -0.48
N ARG A 76 -9.45 -12.03 -0.40
CA ARG A 76 -10.84 -11.65 -0.66
C ARG A 76 -11.35 -10.68 0.39
N THR A 77 -12.19 -9.75 -0.06
CA THR A 77 -12.89 -8.80 0.78
C THR A 77 -14.39 -8.95 0.59
N GLY A 78 -15.15 -8.62 1.63
CA GLY A 78 -16.61 -8.62 1.57
C GLY A 78 -17.16 -7.51 0.66
N ALA A 79 -18.48 -7.47 0.55
CA ALA A 79 -19.19 -6.39 -0.12
C ALA A 79 -19.48 -5.23 0.87
N PRO A 80 -19.57 -3.99 0.38
CA PRO A 80 -19.97 -2.87 1.23
C PRO A 80 -21.37 -3.09 1.82
N SER A 81 -21.54 -2.67 3.08
CA SER A 81 -22.84 -2.73 3.76
C SER A 81 -23.87 -1.87 3.02
N PRO A 82 -25.10 -2.37 2.78
CA PRO A 82 -26.15 -1.58 2.14
C PRO A 82 -26.49 -0.30 2.94
N GLY A 83 -26.88 0.76 2.21
CA GLY A 83 -27.54 1.93 2.79
C GLY A 83 -26.64 3.06 3.32
N ARG A 84 -25.32 2.87 3.52
CA ARG A 84 -24.42 3.99 3.86
C ARG A 84 -22.95 3.74 3.50
N VAL A 85 -22.30 4.75 2.91
CA VAL A 85 -20.85 4.77 2.69
C VAL A 85 -20.14 5.12 4.01
N ILE A 86 -19.53 4.12 4.64
CA ILE A 86 -18.76 4.27 5.88
C ILE A 86 -17.30 3.87 5.60
N PRO A 87 -16.39 4.82 5.36
CA PRO A 87 -14.99 4.52 5.05
C PRO A 87 -14.22 4.04 6.30
N MET A 88 -13.33 3.08 6.10
CA MET A 88 -12.42 2.54 7.12
C MET A 88 -10.99 3.07 6.90
N PHE A 89 -10.75 4.36 7.19
CA PHE A 89 -9.50 5.06 6.86
C PHE A 89 -8.20 4.44 7.41
N LYS A 90 -8.28 3.61 8.45
CA LYS A 90 -7.12 2.90 9.03
C LYS A 90 -6.79 1.58 8.31
N LYS A 91 -7.55 1.22 7.29
CA LYS A 91 -7.40 -0.02 6.54
C LYS A 91 -7.17 0.30 5.07
N VAL A 92 -6.52 -0.63 4.38
CA VAL A 92 -6.30 -0.60 2.93
C VAL A 92 -7.04 -1.78 2.33
N HIS A 93 -7.80 -1.54 1.28
CA HIS A 93 -8.51 -2.58 0.56
C HIS A 93 -7.51 -3.33 -0.34
N PRO A 94 -7.21 -4.63 -0.09
CA PRO A 94 -6.14 -5.35 -0.78
C PRO A 94 -6.25 -5.31 -2.30
N ARG A 95 -7.41 -5.72 -2.84
CA ARG A 95 -7.62 -5.79 -4.29
C ARG A 95 -7.46 -4.43 -4.99
N ARG A 96 -8.14 -3.39 -4.47
CA ARG A 96 -8.04 -2.02 -4.99
C ARG A 96 -6.63 -1.45 -4.89
N ALA A 97 -5.90 -1.71 -3.80
CA ALA A 97 -4.50 -1.30 -3.68
C ALA A 97 -3.59 -2.02 -4.68
N GLY A 98 -3.76 -3.34 -4.84
CA GLY A 98 -3.06 -4.15 -5.82
C GLY A 98 -3.26 -3.65 -7.25
N GLU A 99 -4.52 -3.42 -7.63
CA GLU A 99 -4.91 -2.87 -8.92
C GLU A 99 -4.21 -1.54 -9.21
N VAL A 100 -4.33 -0.56 -8.31
CA VAL A 100 -3.71 0.76 -8.56
C VAL A 100 -2.19 0.71 -8.57
N MET A 101 -1.56 -0.17 -7.79
CA MET A 101 -0.11 -0.31 -7.82
C MET A 101 0.36 -0.94 -9.13
N LEU A 102 -0.30 -2.02 -9.55
CA LEU A 102 0.07 -2.74 -10.77
C LEU A 102 0.01 -1.84 -12.00
N ASP A 103 -0.96 -0.93 -12.05
CA ASP A 103 -1.15 0.01 -13.16
C ASP A 103 -0.51 1.38 -12.91
N MET A 104 0.14 1.58 -11.75
CA MET A 104 0.70 2.87 -11.32
C MET A 104 -0.32 4.02 -11.38
N ARG A 105 -1.56 3.73 -10.95
CA ARG A 105 -2.65 4.70 -10.80
C ARG A 105 -2.65 5.36 -9.43
N CYS A 106 -3.29 6.51 -9.34
CA CYS A 106 -3.43 7.26 -8.10
C CYS A 106 -4.28 6.48 -7.08
N GLN A 107 -3.73 6.22 -5.89
CA GLN A 107 -4.44 5.55 -4.79
C GLN A 107 -5.68 6.31 -4.29
N GLY A 108 -5.76 7.61 -4.57
CA GLY A 108 -6.85 8.48 -4.17
C GLY A 108 -8.04 8.44 -5.12
N CYS A 109 -7.81 8.70 -6.41
CA CYS A 109 -8.88 8.83 -7.40
C CYS A 109 -8.95 7.68 -8.42
N ASN A 110 -8.04 6.71 -8.35
CA ASN A 110 -7.86 5.67 -9.38
C ASN A 110 -7.57 6.21 -10.80
N GLY A 111 -7.18 7.49 -10.90
CA GLY A 111 -6.82 8.13 -12.17
C GLY A 111 -5.33 8.03 -12.46
N THR A 112 -4.92 8.62 -13.58
CA THR A 112 -3.50 8.79 -13.92
C THR A 112 -2.88 9.79 -12.93
N PRO A 113 -1.82 9.44 -12.19
CA PRO A 113 -1.17 10.39 -11.31
C PRO A 113 -0.42 11.45 -12.12
N ASP A 114 -0.37 12.68 -11.61
CA ASP A 114 0.41 13.72 -12.26
C ASP A 114 1.91 13.38 -12.25
N ARG A 115 2.62 13.91 -13.25
CA ARG A 115 4.02 13.62 -13.48
C ARG A 115 4.77 14.91 -13.77
N THR A 116 5.90 15.09 -13.09
CA THR A 116 6.86 16.16 -13.36
C THR A 116 8.11 15.57 -14.03
N ARG A 117 9.10 16.42 -14.33
CA ARG A 117 10.43 15.97 -14.76
C ARG A 117 11.10 15.02 -13.75
N ASP A 118 10.76 15.18 -12.47
CA ASP A 118 11.29 14.38 -11.36
C ASP A 118 10.44 13.12 -11.11
N GLY A 119 9.33 12.97 -11.85
CA GLY A 119 8.54 11.74 -11.93
C GLY A 119 7.18 11.82 -11.23
N THR A 120 6.70 10.65 -10.81
CA THR A 120 5.38 10.49 -10.18
C THR A 120 5.49 10.64 -8.67
N LEU A 121 4.48 11.21 -8.03
CA LEU A 121 4.46 11.46 -6.60
C LEU A 121 4.08 10.20 -5.80
N PHE A 122 4.83 9.93 -4.73
CA PHE A 122 4.59 8.87 -3.75
C PHE A 122 4.74 9.42 -2.32
N PHE A 123 3.90 8.91 -1.41
CA PHE A 123 4.17 9.02 0.03
C PHE A 123 4.94 7.80 0.52
N THR A 124 5.80 8.00 1.51
CA THR A 124 6.54 6.92 2.18
C THR A 124 6.40 7.02 3.70
N LYS A 125 6.77 5.96 4.42
CA LYS A 125 6.69 5.95 5.89
C LYS A 125 7.73 6.92 6.48
N PRO A 126 7.40 7.67 7.57
CA PRO A 126 8.31 8.60 8.23
C PRO A 126 9.66 8.00 8.66
N GLU A 127 9.69 6.72 9.03
CA GLU A 127 10.92 5.99 9.42
C GLU A 127 11.98 5.96 8.31
N THR A 128 11.56 6.04 7.04
CA THR A 128 12.46 6.12 5.87
C THR A 128 13.34 7.37 5.94
N ARG A 129 12.81 8.47 6.52
CA ARG A 129 13.53 9.74 6.71
C ARG A 129 14.48 9.71 7.90
N ARG A 130 14.17 8.95 8.95
CA ARG A 130 14.99 8.90 10.19
C ARG A 130 16.24 8.05 10.06
N ARG A 131 16.25 7.04 9.18
CA ARG A 131 17.39 6.11 9.07
C ARG A 131 18.55 6.64 8.21
N ASN A 132 18.33 7.66 7.37
CA ASN A 132 19.29 8.01 6.33
C ASN A 132 19.38 9.52 6.10
N LEU A 133 20.53 10.13 6.46
CA LEU A 133 20.92 11.48 5.99
C LEU A 133 21.19 11.48 4.47
N ASN A 134 21.44 10.30 3.88
CA ASN A 134 21.55 10.06 2.43
C ASN A 134 20.46 9.07 2.00
N TRP A 135 19.39 9.58 1.39
CA TRP A 135 18.25 8.76 0.93
C TRP A 135 18.73 7.56 0.09
N PRO A 136 18.22 6.33 0.32
CA PRO A 136 18.71 5.16 -0.39
C PRO A 136 18.37 5.23 -1.88
N ASP A 137 19.26 4.68 -2.73
CA ASP A 137 19.09 4.64 -4.20
C ASP A 137 17.80 3.93 -4.64
N VAL A 138 17.31 3.02 -3.79
CA VAL A 138 16.12 2.21 -3.99
C VAL A 138 15.26 2.23 -2.72
N VAL A 139 13.94 2.44 -2.88
CA VAL A 139 12.95 2.37 -1.81
C VAL A 139 11.89 1.33 -2.16
N TYR A 140 11.51 0.50 -1.20
CA TYR A 140 10.35 -0.38 -1.32
C TYR A 140 9.19 0.20 -0.52
N THR A 141 8.02 0.29 -1.13
CA THR A 141 6.82 0.85 -0.48
C THR A 141 5.59 0.03 -0.81
N CYS A 142 4.68 -0.06 0.16
CA CYS A 142 3.33 -0.60 -0.04
C CYS A 142 2.31 0.49 -0.42
N HIS A 143 2.73 1.76 -0.42
CA HIS A 143 1.87 2.89 -0.78
C HIS A 143 1.93 3.13 -2.29
N PRO A 144 0.81 3.02 -3.01
CA PRO A 144 0.78 3.32 -4.44
C PRO A 144 1.00 4.82 -4.72
N PRO A 145 1.19 5.21 -5.99
CA PRO A 145 1.35 6.61 -6.35
C PRO A 145 0.11 7.44 -5.98
N VAL A 146 0.28 8.75 -5.87
CA VAL A 146 -0.79 9.70 -5.55
C VAL A 146 -0.67 10.92 -6.45
N CYS A 147 -1.79 11.45 -6.93
CA CYS A 147 -1.78 12.72 -7.64
C CYS A 147 -1.80 13.90 -6.66
N LEU A 148 -1.27 15.05 -7.07
CA LEU A 148 -1.12 16.24 -6.25
C LEU A 148 -2.47 16.74 -5.65
N PRO A 149 -3.60 16.77 -6.38
CA PRO A 149 -4.90 17.05 -5.78
C PRO A 149 -5.32 16.03 -4.71
N CYS A 150 -5.11 14.73 -4.93
CA CYS A 150 -5.41 13.71 -3.91
C CYS A 150 -4.46 13.77 -2.72
N ALA A 151 -3.20 14.16 -2.94
CA ALA A 151 -2.22 14.36 -1.88
C ALA A 151 -2.65 15.49 -0.95
N GLN A 152 -3.11 16.62 -1.52
CA GLN A 152 -3.70 17.72 -0.78
C GLN A 152 -4.87 17.26 0.11
N GLN A 153 -5.85 16.56 -0.48
CA GLN A 153 -7.03 16.10 0.24
C GLN A 153 -6.65 15.10 1.35
N ALA A 154 -5.68 14.22 1.08
CA ALA A 154 -5.15 13.30 2.09
C ALA A 154 -4.46 14.04 3.26
N MET A 155 -3.72 15.11 2.98
CA MET A 155 -3.07 15.94 4.00
C MET A 155 -4.09 16.72 4.85
N LEU A 156 -5.18 17.19 4.25
CA LEU A 156 -6.30 17.83 4.98
C LEU A 156 -7.04 16.83 5.88
N ALA A 157 -7.17 15.58 5.43
CA ALA A 157 -7.91 14.54 6.14
C ALA A 157 -7.09 13.80 7.21
N CYS A 158 -5.76 13.77 7.12
CA CYS A 158 -4.92 12.93 7.96
C CYS A 158 -3.60 13.62 8.40
N PRO A 159 -3.44 13.91 9.71
CA PRO A 159 -2.19 14.45 10.26
C PRO A 159 -0.95 13.57 10.01
N PHE A 160 -1.10 12.26 9.87
CA PHE A 160 0.03 11.38 9.55
C PHE A 160 0.56 11.60 8.13
N VAL A 161 -0.33 11.82 7.16
CA VAL A 161 0.06 12.11 5.77
C VAL A 161 0.69 13.50 5.68
N LEU A 162 0.20 14.45 6.48
CA LEU A 162 0.76 15.80 6.59
C LEU A 162 2.27 15.81 6.87
N ASN A 163 2.74 14.82 7.63
CA ASN A 163 4.13 14.68 8.07
C ASN A 163 4.89 13.56 7.33
N ALA A 164 4.24 12.88 6.37
CA ALA A 164 4.86 11.81 5.60
C ALA A 164 5.86 12.38 4.58
N PRO A 165 7.06 11.77 4.42
CA PRO A 165 7.97 12.14 3.35
C PRO A 165 7.33 11.90 1.97
N ALA A 166 7.39 12.94 1.13
CA ALA A 166 6.93 12.93 -0.26
C ALA A 166 8.11 12.77 -1.22
N LEU A 167 7.95 11.89 -2.21
CA LEU A 167 8.95 11.62 -3.24
C LEU A 167 8.39 11.84 -4.63
N ARG A 168 9.14 12.50 -5.50
CA ARG A 168 9.00 12.37 -6.95
C ARG A 168 9.91 11.23 -7.43
N VAL A 169 9.35 10.29 -8.18
CA VAL A 169 10.02 9.03 -8.55
C VAL A 169 10.02 8.87 -10.07
N ARG A 170 11.21 8.90 -10.68
CA ARG A 170 11.36 8.71 -12.14
C ARG A 170 11.19 7.26 -12.59
N GLN A 171 11.50 6.30 -11.72
CA GLN A 171 11.41 4.88 -12.03
C GLN A 171 10.68 4.15 -10.90
N ALA A 172 9.37 3.96 -11.07
CA ALA A 172 8.54 3.14 -10.20
C ALA A 172 8.11 1.88 -10.96
N ARG A 173 8.22 0.71 -10.32
CA ARG A 173 7.76 -0.57 -10.90
C ARG A 173 7.12 -1.42 -9.81
N PRO A 174 6.02 -2.15 -10.10
CA PRO A 174 5.55 -3.20 -9.22
C PRO A 174 6.68 -4.22 -9.03
N TRP A 175 6.94 -4.58 -7.78
CA TRP A 175 8.02 -5.51 -7.42
C TRP A 175 7.48 -6.81 -6.85
N GLY A 176 6.45 -6.73 -6.01
CA GLY A 176 5.96 -7.90 -5.30
C GLY A 176 4.73 -7.62 -4.47
N ILE A 177 4.53 -8.46 -3.47
CA ILE A 177 3.42 -8.42 -2.53
C ILE A 177 3.93 -8.57 -1.10
N ASP A 178 3.16 -8.03 -0.16
CA ASP A 178 3.20 -8.37 1.26
C ASP A 178 1.97 -9.25 1.54
N GLY A 179 2.13 -10.37 2.24
CA GLY A 179 1.08 -11.38 2.31
C GLY A 179 1.26 -12.46 3.36
N PHE A 180 0.22 -13.26 3.53
CA PHE A 180 0.24 -14.46 4.33
C PHE A 180 0.94 -15.59 3.58
N TYR A 181 1.90 -16.24 4.21
CA TYR A 181 2.60 -17.38 3.66
C TYR A 181 1.99 -18.69 4.15
N PHE A 182 1.81 -19.65 3.25
CA PHE A 182 1.28 -20.98 3.60
C PHE A 182 2.34 -22.04 3.35
N ARG A 183 2.43 -23.02 4.27
CA ARG A 183 3.27 -24.20 4.11
C ARG A 183 2.42 -25.45 3.89
N PRO A 184 2.87 -26.40 3.06
CA PRO A 184 2.26 -27.72 3.02
C PRO A 184 2.51 -28.45 4.35
N ASP A 185 1.55 -29.28 4.75
CA ASP A 185 1.65 -30.17 5.90
C ASP A 185 1.65 -31.64 5.45
N ALA A 186 2.11 -32.53 6.33
CA ALA A 186 2.34 -33.95 6.01
C ALA A 186 1.05 -34.73 5.69
N ASP A 187 -0.10 -34.24 6.15
CA ASP A 187 -1.42 -34.82 5.92
C ASP A 187 -2.06 -34.39 4.58
N GLY A 188 -1.30 -33.69 3.72
CA GLY A 188 -1.79 -33.21 2.44
C GLY A 188 -2.64 -31.94 2.55
N THR A 189 -2.48 -31.19 3.63
CA THR A 189 -3.14 -29.91 3.87
C THR A 189 -2.14 -28.75 3.82
N CYS A 190 -2.60 -27.53 4.03
CA CYS A 190 -1.70 -26.39 4.22
C CYS A 190 -2.05 -25.63 5.48
N ARG A 191 -1.01 -25.08 6.12
CA ARG A 191 -1.15 -24.22 7.29
C ARG A 191 -0.59 -22.83 7.01
N LEU A 192 -1.26 -21.84 7.58
CA LEU A 192 -0.74 -20.48 7.63
C LEU A 192 0.53 -20.48 8.48
N ASP A 193 1.60 -19.92 7.94
CA ASP A 193 2.76 -19.52 8.73
C ASP A 193 2.45 -18.21 9.44
N GLU A 194 2.81 -18.09 10.71
CA GLU A 194 2.38 -16.95 11.54
C GLU A 194 2.99 -15.61 11.10
N GLU A 195 4.03 -15.65 10.26
CA GLU A 195 4.69 -14.46 9.74
C GLU A 195 4.12 -14.00 8.38
N VAL A 196 3.91 -12.69 8.28
CA VAL A 196 3.66 -12.00 7.00
C VAL A 196 5.00 -11.84 6.29
N ASP A 197 5.09 -12.30 5.05
CA ASP A 197 6.33 -12.24 4.27
C ASP A 197 6.16 -11.39 3.00
N ARG A 198 7.29 -10.88 2.52
CA ARG A 198 7.39 -10.12 1.27
C ARG A 198 7.90 -11.01 0.16
N CYS A 199 7.10 -11.16 -0.88
CA CYS A 199 7.46 -11.98 -2.03
C CYS A 199 7.59 -11.10 -3.28
N ALA A 200 8.74 -11.20 -3.97
CA ALA A 200 8.87 -10.64 -5.31
C ALA A 200 7.95 -11.39 -6.29
N TYR A 201 7.42 -10.71 -7.30
CA TYR A 201 6.64 -11.38 -8.36
C TYR A 201 7.49 -12.38 -9.15
N GLU A 202 8.80 -12.15 -9.23
CA GLU A 202 9.74 -13.01 -9.93
C GLU A 202 10.13 -14.27 -9.12
N ASP A 203 9.79 -14.35 -7.83
CA ASP A 203 10.01 -15.56 -7.03
C ASP A 203 8.90 -16.58 -7.28
N LEU A 204 9.01 -17.31 -8.38
CA LEU A 204 8.03 -18.32 -8.79
C LEU A 204 7.97 -19.53 -7.85
N LYS A 205 8.91 -19.65 -6.90
CA LYS A 205 8.88 -20.72 -5.89
C LYS A 205 8.05 -20.31 -4.68
N LEU A 206 8.17 -19.06 -4.25
CA LEU A 206 7.47 -18.53 -3.09
C LEU A 206 6.06 -18.02 -3.44
N LEU A 207 5.90 -17.32 -4.56
CA LEU A 207 4.66 -16.65 -4.95
C LEU A 207 3.41 -17.56 -4.93
N PRO A 208 3.45 -18.82 -5.41
CA PRO A 208 2.29 -19.70 -5.37
C PRO A 208 1.77 -20.03 -3.96
N TRP A 209 2.59 -19.81 -2.93
CA TRP A 209 2.27 -20.09 -1.53
C TRP A 209 1.78 -18.86 -0.75
N MET A 210 1.65 -17.73 -1.43
CA MET A 210 1.31 -16.45 -0.81
C MET A 210 -0.15 -16.07 -1.06
N VAL A 211 -0.80 -15.50 -0.04
CA VAL A 211 -2.03 -14.73 -0.18
C VAL A 211 -1.72 -13.25 0.09
N ALA A 212 -1.75 -12.46 -0.98
CA ALA A 212 -1.40 -11.04 -0.98
C ALA A 212 -2.41 -10.19 -0.21
N ILE A 213 -1.90 -9.29 0.64
CA ILE A 213 -2.69 -8.30 1.38
C ILE A 213 -2.32 -6.87 1.00
N GLN A 214 -1.08 -6.63 0.57
CA GLN A 214 -0.63 -5.33 0.08
C GLN A 214 0.29 -5.51 -1.13
N PRO A 215 0.26 -4.58 -2.10
CA PRO A 215 1.25 -4.56 -3.16
C PRO A 215 2.57 -3.95 -2.66
N ILE A 216 3.66 -4.23 -3.36
CA ILE A 216 4.96 -3.58 -3.13
C ILE A 216 5.48 -3.03 -4.45
N ALA A 217 5.85 -1.74 -4.44
CA ALA A 217 6.62 -1.13 -5.53
C ALA A 217 8.08 -0.93 -5.12
N ARG A 218 8.95 -1.11 -6.12
CA ARG A 218 10.34 -0.68 -6.09
C ARG A 218 10.43 0.69 -6.75
N LEU A 219 10.92 1.67 -5.98
CA LEU A 219 11.13 3.05 -6.40
C LEU A 219 12.63 3.29 -6.54
N SER A 220 13.06 3.87 -7.66
CA SER A 220 14.45 4.31 -7.85
C SER A 220 14.50 5.65 -8.57
N ARG A 221 15.65 6.35 -8.45
CA ARG A 221 15.83 7.74 -8.90
C ARG A 221 14.81 8.67 -8.24
N CYS A 222 14.72 8.55 -6.91
CA CYS A 222 13.82 9.31 -6.06
C CYS A 222 14.39 10.70 -5.78
N THR A 223 13.52 11.70 -5.79
CA THR A 223 13.81 13.06 -5.35
C THR A 223 12.86 13.39 -4.20
N VAL A 224 13.42 13.71 -3.03
CA VAL A 224 12.62 14.19 -1.90
C VAL A 224 12.10 15.58 -2.25
N VAL A 225 10.80 15.81 -2.06
CA VAL A 225 10.16 17.09 -2.37
C VAL A 225 9.45 17.66 -1.16
N ASP A 226 9.41 18.99 -1.11
CA ASP A 226 8.48 19.69 -0.23
C ASP A 226 7.11 19.72 -0.90
N ILE A 227 6.22 18.84 -0.45
CA ILE A 227 4.87 18.73 -1.01
C ILE A 227 4.08 20.02 -0.86
N ARG A 228 4.33 20.83 0.18
CA ARG A 228 3.63 22.11 0.40
C ARG A 228 4.04 23.13 -0.65
N ALA A 229 5.34 23.17 -0.99
CA ALA A 229 5.84 24.01 -2.07
C ALA A 229 5.26 23.60 -3.42
N GLU A 230 5.12 22.30 -3.70
CA GLU A 230 4.46 21.82 -4.92
C GLU A 230 2.97 22.18 -4.97
N LEU A 231 2.24 22.04 -3.86
CA LEU A 231 0.83 22.45 -3.76
C LEU A 231 0.68 23.95 -4.03
N ALA A 232 1.50 24.79 -3.40
CA ALA A 232 1.50 26.23 -3.62
C ALA A 232 1.78 26.59 -5.08
N ALA A 233 2.78 25.95 -5.70
CA ALA A 233 3.12 26.17 -7.10
C ALA A 233 2.01 25.75 -8.08
N ALA A 234 1.18 24.77 -7.69
CA ALA A 234 0.01 24.33 -8.44
C ALA A 234 -1.26 25.15 -8.16
N GLY A 235 -1.19 26.17 -7.30
CA GLY A 235 -2.36 26.97 -6.91
C GLY A 235 -3.37 26.20 -6.04
N LEU A 236 -2.93 25.11 -5.39
CA LEU A 236 -3.74 24.31 -4.49
C LEU A 236 -3.60 24.85 -3.05
N GLU A 237 -4.70 24.79 -2.28
CA GLU A 237 -4.68 25.07 -0.83
C GLU A 237 -3.57 24.26 -0.14
N VAL A 238 -2.75 24.96 0.63
CA VAL A 238 -1.66 24.36 1.40
C VAL A 238 -2.17 24.18 2.84
N PRO A 239 -2.34 22.94 3.33
CA PRO A 239 -2.76 22.69 4.70
C PRO A 239 -1.78 23.36 5.67
N ALA A 240 -2.20 23.94 6.79
CA ALA A 240 -1.26 24.51 7.77
C ALA A 240 -0.31 23.44 8.34
N SER A 241 0.91 23.80 8.75
CA SER A 241 1.76 22.92 9.56
C SER A 241 1.24 22.90 11.00
N GLU A 242 1.20 21.74 11.65
CA GLU A 242 0.84 21.65 13.08
C GLU A 242 1.82 22.47 13.96
N ASP A 243 3.05 22.70 13.49
CA ASP A 243 4.10 23.43 14.23
C ASP A 243 4.10 24.96 14.02
N GLY A 244 3.14 25.52 13.27
CA GLY A 244 3.09 26.97 13.00
C GLY A 244 4.34 27.57 12.31
N THR A 245 5.29 26.75 11.87
CA THR A 245 6.54 27.19 11.26
C THR A 245 6.31 27.44 9.77
N PRO A 246 6.45 28.68 9.28
CA PRO A 246 6.24 28.98 7.87
C PRO A 246 7.23 28.18 7.00
N PRO A 247 6.85 27.81 5.76
CA PRO A 247 7.74 27.07 4.87
C PRO A 247 9.03 27.86 4.67
N GLY A 248 10.15 27.28 5.10
CA GLY A 248 11.47 27.85 4.89
C GLY A 248 11.71 27.98 3.39
N ARG A 249 12.01 29.20 2.93
CA ARG A 249 12.41 29.45 1.53
C ARG A 249 13.47 28.44 1.15
N GLY A 250 13.18 27.66 0.10
CA GLY A 250 14.05 26.59 -0.36
C GLY A 250 15.50 27.03 -0.42
N SER A 251 16.33 26.40 0.41
CA SER A 251 17.78 26.49 0.24
C SER A 251 18.11 25.78 -1.07
N ARG A 252 18.42 26.58 -2.10
CA ARG A 252 19.18 26.07 -3.24
C ARG A 252 20.44 25.46 -2.65
N GLN A 253 20.56 24.14 -2.69
CA GLN A 253 21.84 23.50 -2.44
C GLN A 253 22.78 23.95 -3.56
N THR A 254 23.69 24.83 -3.21
CA THR A 254 24.83 25.23 -4.03
C THR A 254 25.66 23.98 -4.30
N PRO A 255 26.13 23.72 -5.54
CA PRO A 255 27.02 22.60 -5.78
C PRO A 255 28.33 22.87 -5.03
N VAL A 256 28.71 21.95 -4.14
CA VAL A 256 30.03 21.96 -3.51
C VAL A 256 31.05 21.76 -4.63
N ARG A 257 31.88 22.77 -4.86
CA ARG A 257 32.93 22.81 -5.88
C ARG A 257 34.28 22.70 -5.16
N GLY A 258 35.09 21.72 -5.58
CA GLY A 258 36.52 21.57 -5.24
C GLY A 258 36.79 20.85 -3.92
N GLU A 259 37.90 20.13 -3.73
CA GLU A 259 39.22 20.33 -4.35
C GLU A 259 40.04 19.02 -4.45
N ARG A 260 40.79 18.94 -5.56
CA ARG A 260 42.05 18.23 -5.88
C ARG A 260 42.30 16.80 -5.38
#